data_AF-A0A1F8P7G4-F1
#
_entry.id   AF-A0A1F8P7G4-F1
#
_cell.length_a   1.000
_cell.length_b   1.000
_cell.length_c   1.000
_cell.angle_alpha   90.00
_cell.angle_beta   90.00
_cell.angle_gamma   90.00
#
_symmetry.space_group_name_H-M   'P 1'
#
loop_
_entity.id
_entity.type
_entity.pdbx_description
1 polymer ?
#
loop_
_entity_poly.entity_id
_entity_poly.type
_entity_poly.pdbx_seq_one_letter_code
_entity_poly.pdbx_strand_id
1 'polypeptide(L)'
;MAEKDKVYKCLNPVGKHEPVDQSPLAPRLTNLDGKTLHLSICGEADIWVPLEKRLKGDYPDVNWTVKKRFHIVPDELTEEERKTTDAVILGVCW
;
A
#
# COMPACT_ATOMS: atom_id res chain seq x y z
N MET A 1 0.82 33.89 47.61
CA MET A 1 1.26 33.35 46.31
C MET A 1 0.20 32.36 45.88
N ALA A 2 -0.52 32.61 44.79
CA ALA A 2 -1.63 31.75 44.38
C ALA A 2 -1.09 30.39 43.90
N GLU A 3 -1.61 29.30 44.46
CA GLU A 3 -1.38 27.95 43.95
C GLU A 3 -1.75 27.90 42.46
N LYS A 4 -0.85 27.40 41.62
CA LYS A 4 -1.14 27.18 40.21
C LYS A 4 -2.18 26.07 40.09
N ASP A 5 -3.33 26.38 39.49
CA ASP A 5 -4.37 25.40 39.21
C ASP A 5 -3.82 24.16 38.50
N LYS A 6 -4.31 22.99 38.92
CA LYS A 6 -3.85 21.68 38.45
C LYS A 6 -4.25 21.49 36.98
N VAL A 7 -3.27 21.49 36.08
CA VAL A 7 -3.51 21.28 34.64
C VAL A 7 -3.72 19.80 34.35
N TYR A 8 -4.92 19.43 33.90
CA TYR A 8 -5.24 18.06 33.50
C TYR A 8 -5.05 17.91 31.98
N LYS A 9 -4.25 16.91 31.58
CA LYS A 9 -4.09 16.55 30.16
C LYS A 9 -5.24 15.63 29.76
N CYS A 10 -6.26 16.18 29.10
CA CYS A 10 -7.35 15.38 28.52
C CYS A 10 -6.87 14.75 27.21
N LEU A 11 -7.06 13.43 27.04
CA LEU A 11 -6.92 12.77 25.75
C LEU A 11 -8.02 13.32 24.83
N ASN A 12 -7.63 14.07 23.80
CA ASN A 12 -8.57 14.59 22.82
C ASN A 12 -9.28 13.41 22.12
N PRO A 13 -10.63 13.30 22.18
CA PRO A 13 -11.36 12.21 21.54
C PRO A 13 -11.23 12.20 20.00
N VAL A 14 -10.73 13.29 19.41
CA VAL A 14 -10.54 13.45 17.95
C VAL A 14 -9.18 12.91 17.47
N GLY A 15 -8.30 12.47 18.38
CA GLY A 15 -7.07 11.74 17.99
C GLY A 15 -6.06 12.55 17.18
N LYS A 16 -6.07 13.89 17.27
CA LYS A 16 -5.07 14.73 16.60
C LYS A 16 -3.78 14.72 17.43
N HIS A 17 -2.92 13.75 17.13
CA HIS A 17 -1.56 13.68 17.66
C HIS A 17 -0.64 14.65 16.90
N GLU A 18 0.41 15.11 17.56
CA GLU A 18 1.52 15.78 16.85
C GLU A 18 2.07 14.84 15.78
N PRO A 19 2.43 15.34 14.59
CA PRO A 19 3.03 14.51 13.55
C PRO A 19 4.21 13.73 14.13
N VAL A 20 4.17 12.41 14.00
CA VAL A 20 5.28 11.54 14.39
C VAL A 20 6.18 11.31 13.19
N ASP A 21 7.49 11.28 13.41
CA ASP A 21 8.45 10.89 12.37
C ASP A 21 8.20 9.44 11.96
N GLN A 22 7.95 9.23 10.68
CA GLN A 22 7.70 7.89 10.12
C GLN A 22 8.94 7.39 9.39
N SER A 23 9.48 6.26 9.86
CA SER A 23 10.51 5.50 9.15
C SER A 23 9.83 4.38 8.34
N PRO A 24 9.87 4.41 7.00
CA PRO A 24 9.25 3.37 6.21
C PRO A 24 10.01 2.05 6.37
N LEU A 25 9.28 0.93 6.38
CA LEU A 25 9.87 -0.41 6.49
C LEU A 25 10.71 -0.81 5.26
N ALA A 26 10.46 -0.16 4.12
CA ALA A 26 11.20 -0.36 2.88
C ALA A 26 11.46 1.00 2.20
N PRO A 27 12.55 1.13 1.42
CA PRO A 27 12.77 2.31 0.58
C PRO A 27 11.56 2.59 -0.32
N ARG A 28 11.14 3.84 -0.39
CA ARG A 28 10.07 4.25 -1.31
C ARG A 28 10.63 4.40 -2.71
N LEU A 29 9.86 3.99 -3.70
CA LEU A 29 10.17 4.28 -5.10
C LEU A 29 10.01 5.78 -5.36
N THR A 30 11.01 6.36 -6.01
CA THR A 30 10.99 7.78 -6.44
C THR A 30 10.36 7.96 -7.82
N ASN A 31 10.44 6.94 -8.67
CA ASN A 31 9.84 6.86 -10.00
C ASN A 31 9.44 5.41 -10.32
N LEU A 32 8.56 5.24 -11.31
CA LEU A 32 8.06 3.95 -11.77
C LEU A 32 8.68 3.47 -13.10
N ASP A 33 9.28 4.35 -13.90
CA ASP A 33 9.76 3.97 -15.23
C ASP A 33 10.83 2.87 -15.19
N GLY A 34 10.64 1.82 -16.00
CA GLY A 34 11.51 0.64 -16.06
C GLY A 34 11.43 -0.28 -14.83
N LYS A 35 10.60 0.05 -13.83
CA LYS A 35 10.43 -0.75 -12.62
C LYS A 35 9.54 -1.96 -12.86
N THR A 36 9.78 -3.01 -12.08
CA THR A 36 8.96 -4.22 -12.08
C THR A 36 7.95 -4.17 -10.96
N LEU A 37 6.68 -4.00 -11.32
CA LEU A 37 5.57 -3.95 -10.36
C LEU A 37 4.73 -5.21 -10.48
N HIS A 38 4.41 -5.81 -9.32
CA HIS A 38 3.59 -7.00 -9.24
C HIS A 38 2.18 -6.67 -8.75
N LEU A 39 1.17 -7.03 -9.54
CA LEU A 39 -0.24 -6.97 -9.16
C LEU A 39 -0.65 -8.34 -8.62
N SER A 40 -0.70 -8.47 -7.29
CA SER A 40 -1.29 -9.66 -6.65
C SER A 40 -2.72 -9.34 -6.26
N ILE A 41 -3.67 -9.67 -7.13
CA ILE A 41 -5.06 -9.23 -7.06
C ILE A 41 -6.02 -10.39 -6.79
N CYS A 42 -7.01 -10.11 -5.96
CA CYS A 42 -8.02 -11.07 -5.50
C CYS A 42 -9.43 -10.45 -5.53
N GLY A 43 -10.47 -11.26 -5.31
CA GLY A 43 -11.86 -10.83 -5.28
C GLY A 43 -12.52 -10.70 -6.65
N GLU A 44 -13.45 -9.76 -6.75
CA GLU A 44 -14.37 -9.63 -7.88
C GLU A 44 -13.72 -8.94 -9.08
N ALA A 45 -13.92 -9.54 -10.27
CA ALA A 45 -13.24 -9.14 -11.50
C ALA A 45 -13.72 -7.81 -12.06
N ASP A 46 -14.95 -7.41 -11.77
CA ASP A 46 -15.48 -6.10 -12.13
C ASP A 46 -14.72 -4.95 -11.44
N ILE A 47 -14.02 -5.21 -10.33
CA ILE A 47 -13.17 -4.23 -9.64
C ILE A 47 -11.76 -4.24 -10.24
N TRP A 48 -11.10 -5.40 -10.28
CA TRP A 48 -9.67 -5.46 -10.60
C TRP A 48 -9.38 -5.44 -12.12
N VAL A 49 -10.31 -5.86 -12.99
CA VAL A 49 -10.09 -5.80 -14.46
C VAL A 49 -9.94 -4.35 -14.95
N PRO A 50 -10.83 -3.40 -14.58
CA PRO A 50 -10.65 -2.00 -14.94
C PRO A 50 -9.37 -1.39 -14.35
N LEU A 51 -9.01 -1.75 -13.12
CA LEU A 51 -7.79 -1.28 -12.45
C LEU A 51 -6.54 -1.73 -13.23
N GLU A 52 -6.42 -3.02 -13.53
CA GLU A 52 -5.29 -3.56 -14.29
C GLU A 52 -5.16 -2.87 -15.65
N LYS A 53 -6.29 -2.72 -16.37
CA LYS A 53 -6.30 -2.08 -17.69
C LYS A 53 -5.85 -0.63 -17.60
N ARG A 54 -6.32 0.12 -16.59
CA ARG A 54 -5.96 1.52 -16.38
C ARG A 54 -4.48 1.66 -16.02
N LEU A 55 -3.98 0.89 -15.05
CA LEU A 55 -2.58 0.97 -14.62
C LEU A 55 -1.61 0.68 -15.76
N LYS A 56 -1.89 -0.35 -16.57
CA LYS A 56 -1.07 -0.68 -17.74
C LYS A 56 -1.15 0.38 -18.85
N GLY A 57 -2.28 1.07 -18.97
CA GLY A 57 -2.46 2.17 -19.93
C GLY A 57 -1.78 3.47 -19.49
N ASP A 58 -1.94 3.83 -18.21
CA ASP A 58 -1.39 5.05 -17.62
C ASP A 58 0.14 4.96 -17.43
N TYR A 59 0.69 3.75 -17.24
CA TYR A 59 2.12 3.50 -17.02
C TYR A 59 2.66 2.38 -17.93
N PRO A 60 2.85 2.67 -19.24
CA PRO A 60 3.31 1.68 -20.21
C PRO A 60 4.78 1.26 -20.03
N ASP A 61 5.61 2.14 -19.45
CA ASP A 61 7.05 1.90 -19.25
C ASP A 61 7.35 1.07 -17.98
N VAL A 62 6.31 0.64 -17.27
CA VAL A 62 6.41 -0.26 -16.11
C VAL A 62 6.31 -1.71 -16.57
N ASN A 63 7.19 -2.55 -16.05
CA ASN A 63 7.15 -4.00 -16.26
C ASN A 63 6.12 -4.64 -15.33
N TRP A 64 4.91 -4.87 -15.85
CA TRP A 64 3.80 -5.41 -15.06
C TRP A 64 3.79 -6.94 -15.04
N THR A 65 3.84 -7.51 -13.83
CA THR A 65 3.54 -8.93 -13.57
C THR A 65 2.23 -9.04 -12.78
N VAL A 66 1.46 -10.11 -13.00
CA VAL A 66 0.11 -10.22 -12.40
C VAL A 66 -0.15 -11.64 -11.92
N LYS A 67 -0.62 -11.77 -10.67
CA LYS A 67 -1.29 -12.97 -10.16
C LYS A 67 -2.74 -12.64 -9.87
N LYS A 68 -3.64 -13.49 -10.38
CA LYS A 68 -5.09 -13.30 -10.29
C LYS A 68 -5.68 -14.48 -9.58
N ARG A 69 -6.48 -14.19 -8.56
CA ARG A 69 -7.21 -15.23 -7.83
C ARG A 69 -8.66 -14.83 -7.61
N PHE A 70 -9.58 -15.66 -8.08
CA PHE A 70 -11.02 -15.47 -7.87
C PHE A 70 -11.44 -16.01 -6.49
N HIS A 71 -10.79 -15.52 -5.45
CA HIS A 71 -11.05 -15.86 -4.04
C HIS A 71 -10.70 -14.64 -3.17
N ILE A 72 -11.01 -14.70 -1.88
CA ILE A 72 -10.78 -13.57 -0.95
C ILE A 72 -9.32 -13.36 -0.51
N VAL A 73 -8.45 -14.37 -0.72
CA VAL A 73 -7.03 -14.29 -0.33
C VAL A 73 -6.21 -14.19 -1.60
N PRO A 74 -5.31 -13.21 -1.75
CA PRO A 74 -4.43 -13.09 -2.92
C PRO A 74 -3.34 -14.17 -2.94
N ASP A 75 -2.82 -14.46 -4.13
CA ASP A 75 -1.64 -15.33 -4.27
C ASP A 75 -0.38 -14.59 -3.82
N GLU A 76 0.33 -15.15 -2.84
CA GLU A 76 1.59 -14.58 -2.38
C GLU A 76 2.66 -14.59 -3.48
N LEU A 77 3.58 -13.62 -3.42
CA LEU A 77 4.81 -13.68 -4.21
C LEU A 77 5.67 -14.84 -3.73
N THR A 78 6.19 -15.60 -4.69
CA THR A 78 7.25 -16.58 -4.45
C THR A 78 8.54 -15.89 -4.01
N GLU A 79 9.48 -16.65 -3.47
CA GLU A 79 10.75 -16.10 -3.00
C GLU A 79 11.53 -15.38 -4.11
N GLU A 80 11.52 -15.92 -5.33
CA GLU A 80 12.20 -15.32 -6.48
C GLU A 80 11.52 -14.05 -6.96
N GLU A 81 10.20 -14.00 -6.94
CA GLU A 81 9.46 -12.78 -7.27
C GLU A 81 9.70 -11.69 -6.23
N ARG A 82 9.81 -12.04 -4.94
CA ARG A 82 10.14 -11.07 -3.87
C ARG A 82 11.53 -10.46 -4.04
N LYS A 83 12.48 -11.18 -4.66
CA LYS A 83 13.84 -10.67 -4.92
C LYS A 83 13.91 -9.75 -6.14
N THR A 84 13.04 -9.97 -7.12
CA THR A 84 13.11 -9.32 -8.45
C THR A 84 12.08 -8.21 -8.62
N THR A 85 11.04 -8.17 -7.79
CA THR A 85 9.98 -7.15 -7.84
C THR A 85 10.39 -5.91 -7.05
N ASP A 86 10.22 -4.72 -7.66
CA ASP A 86 10.49 -3.43 -7.01
C ASP A 86 9.35 -3.01 -6.07
N ALA A 87 8.10 -3.32 -6.43
CA ALA A 87 6.93 -3.05 -5.58
C ALA A 87 5.74 -4.00 -5.87
N VAL A 88 4.91 -4.22 -4.86
CA VAL A 88 3.66 -5.00 -4.98
C VAL A 88 2.44 -4.13 -4.73
N ILE A 89 1.42 -4.31 -5.56
CA ILE A 89 0.05 -3.88 -5.29
C ILE A 89 -0.72 -5.13 -4.87
N LEU A 90 -1.10 -5.18 -3.59
CA LEU A 90 -1.76 -6.31 -2.97
C LEU A 90 -3.26 -6.04 -2.84
N GLY A 91 -4.08 -6.91 -3.44
CA GLY A 91 -5.52 -6.93 -3.22
C GLY A 91 -5.85 -7.40 -1.81
N VAL A 92 -6.77 -6.70 -1.14
CA VAL A 92 -7.31 -7.10 0.16
C VAL A 92 -8.82 -7.15 0.05
N CYS A 93 -9.40 -8.34 0.21
CA CYS A 93 -10.84 -8.54 0.30
C CYS A 93 -11.24 -8.78 1.76
N TRP A 94 -12.38 -8.19 2.16
CA TRP A 94 -12.96 -8.24 3.51
C TRP A 94 -14.33 -8.88 3.43
#